data_AF-A0A3M1CT99-F1
#
_entry.id   AF-A0A3M1CT99-F1
#
_cell.length_a   1.000
_cell.length_b   1.000
_cell.length_c   1.000
_cell.angle_alpha   90.00
_cell.angle_beta   90.00
_cell.angle_gamma   90.00
#
_symmetry.space_group_name_H-M   'P 1'
#
loop_
_entity.id
_entity.type
_entity.pdbx_description
1 polymer ?
#
loop_
_entity_poly.entity_id
_entity_poly.type
_entity_poly.pdbx_seq_one_letter_code
_entity_poly.pdbx_strand_id
1 'polypeptide(L)'
;FAAILDARPDIEVVNLGAPAMDSFELVRLAAQLSPVPHDLLVVYTGHNDYGNTWFQGRFGDIGAGITARLDAALSRTQLYSRLRAMLRPPTGSPVPLGPGDRRALDPRQRQATTDNLARNLRRIAWISQRRGVPVVLVTPASNLFVRPQGRDHGGADSAVAHWKAGMQASDPAVATMELRAARDLDPIPLRAPGEAAEAVRSVARETGALLVDAERHLPRDPRADAPAATLFVDLVHFSAEGHEAMARLLEPVVVATLTGTEAP
;
A
#
# COMPACT_ATOMS: atom_id res chain seq x y z
N PHE A 1 -4.67 10.00 -9.70
CA PHE A 1 -4.11 11.18 -9.00
C PHE A 1 -2.88 11.73 -9.73
N ALA A 2 -1.89 10.91 -10.11
CA ALA A 2 -0.68 11.38 -10.82
C ALA A 2 -1.00 12.23 -12.08
N ALA A 3 -1.83 11.72 -13.00
CA ALA A 3 -2.24 12.44 -14.20
C ALA A 3 -3.05 13.74 -13.94
N ILE A 4 -3.67 13.87 -12.77
CA ILE A 4 -4.43 15.08 -12.40
C ILE A 4 -3.47 16.15 -11.88
N LEU A 5 -2.47 15.76 -11.08
CA LEU A 5 -1.41 16.65 -10.62
C LEU A 5 -0.53 17.12 -11.81
N ASP A 6 -0.29 16.24 -12.78
CA ASP A 6 0.46 16.52 -14.02
C ASP A 6 -0.26 17.52 -14.95
N ALA A 7 -1.57 17.66 -14.82
CA ALA A 7 -2.34 18.63 -15.61
C ALA A 7 -2.04 20.09 -15.22
N ARG A 8 -1.28 20.31 -14.14
CA ARG A 8 -0.87 21.65 -13.75
C ARG A 8 0.42 22.05 -14.48
N PRO A 9 0.49 23.25 -15.04
CA PRO A 9 1.60 23.65 -15.92
C PRO A 9 2.95 23.79 -15.19
N ASP A 10 2.94 23.87 -13.86
CA ASP A 10 4.11 24.09 -13.00
C ASP A 10 4.66 22.80 -12.36
N ILE A 11 4.02 21.65 -12.58
CA ILE A 11 4.42 20.36 -12.00
C ILE A 11 4.48 19.31 -13.11
N GLU A 12 5.65 18.69 -13.27
CA GLU A 12 5.79 17.46 -14.06
C GLU A 12 5.70 16.24 -13.13
N VAL A 13 4.80 15.30 -13.44
CA VAL A 13 4.62 14.08 -12.64
C VAL A 13 5.06 12.85 -13.43
N VAL A 14 6.22 12.30 -13.06
CA VAL A 14 6.69 11.01 -13.58
C VAL A 14 6.11 9.87 -12.75
N ASN A 15 5.07 9.20 -13.27
CA ASN A 15 4.48 8.04 -12.59
C ASN A 15 5.33 6.78 -12.78
N LEU A 16 5.96 6.33 -11.69
CA LEU A 16 6.77 5.11 -11.65
C LEU A 16 6.07 3.94 -10.97
N GLY A 17 4.80 4.11 -10.60
CA GLY A 17 3.99 3.05 -10.02
C GLY A 17 3.64 1.99 -11.07
N ALA A 18 3.79 0.72 -10.69
CA ALA A 18 3.36 -0.41 -11.49
C ALA A 18 2.53 -1.38 -10.63
N PRO A 19 1.65 -2.19 -11.26
CA PRO A 19 0.86 -3.20 -10.54
C PRO A 19 1.73 -4.13 -9.70
N ALA A 20 1.20 -4.53 -8.53
CA ALA A 20 1.80 -5.50 -7.60
C ALA A 20 3.16 -5.11 -6.97
N MET A 21 3.66 -3.89 -7.15
CA MET A 21 4.87 -3.42 -6.46
C MET A 21 4.63 -3.26 -4.96
N ASP A 22 5.53 -3.80 -4.15
CA ASP A 22 5.60 -3.60 -2.71
C ASP A 22 6.81 -2.73 -2.30
N SER A 23 6.98 -2.48 -1.01
CA SER A 23 8.04 -1.59 -0.51
C SER A 23 9.47 -2.08 -0.83
N PHE A 24 9.67 -3.38 -1.09
CA PHE A 24 10.98 -3.90 -1.48
C PHE A 24 11.35 -3.49 -2.91
N GLU A 25 10.39 -3.52 -3.84
CA GLU A 25 10.61 -2.96 -5.18
C GLU A 25 10.82 -1.45 -5.10
N LEU A 26 10.09 -0.74 -4.22
CA LEU A 26 10.22 0.71 -4.10
C LEU A 26 11.60 1.13 -3.57
N VAL A 27 12.22 0.36 -2.67
CA VAL A 27 13.62 0.60 -2.25
C VAL A 27 14.60 0.51 -3.42
N ARG A 28 14.40 -0.46 -4.33
CA ARG A 28 15.24 -0.60 -5.53
C ARG A 28 15.03 0.56 -6.48
N LEU A 29 13.79 0.96 -6.69
CA LEU A 29 13.43 2.11 -7.51
C LEU A 29 14.04 3.40 -6.97
N ALA A 30 13.89 3.67 -5.66
CA ALA A 30 14.50 4.85 -5.03
C ALA A 30 16.03 4.89 -5.19
N ALA A 31 16.70 3.74 -5.14
CA ALA A 31 18.14 3.67 -5.41
C ALA A 31 18.48 3.93 -6.88
N GLN A 32 17.67 3.42 -7.82
CA GLN A 32 17.84 3.61 -9.26
C GLN A 32 17.49 5.02 -9.74
N LEU A 33 16.62 5.74 -9.02
CA LEU A 33 16.29 7.14 -9.28
C LEU A 33 17.38 8.10 -8.81
N SER A 34 18.37 7.62 -8.08
CA SER A 34 19.42 8.50 -7.57
C SER A 34 20.22 9.35 -8.58
N PRO A 35 20.49 8.91 -9.82
CA PRO A 35 21.11 9.74 -10.84
C PRO A 35 20.11 10.63 -11.60
N VAL A 36 18.80 10.46 -11.40
CA VAL A 36 17.76 11.19 -12.12
C VAL A 36 17.39 12.45 -11.31
N PRO A 37 17.46 13.66 -11.89
CA PRO A 37 17.05 14.88 -11.18
C PRO A 37 15.54 14.84 -10.91
N HIS A 38 15.16 15.12 -9.66
CA HIS A 38 13.76 15.27 -9.23
C HIS A 38 13.72 16.06 -7.92
N ASP A 39 12.66 16.84 -7.72
CA ASP A 39 12.53 17.77 -6.59
C ASP A 39 11.68 17.21 -5.43
N LEU A 40 10.92 16.15 -5.68
CA LEU A 40 10.03 15.52 -4.70
C LEU A 40 9.83 14.04 -5.03
N LEU A 41 9.76 13.20 -4.00
CA LEU A 41 9.33 11.81 -4.11
C LEU A 41 8.05 11.56 -3.32
N VAL A 42 6.99 11.10 -3.99
CA VAL A 42 5.72 10.69 -3.35
C VAL A 42 5.64 9.16 -3.32
N VAL A 43 5.42 8.59 -2.14
CA VAL A 43 5.40 7.14 -1.90
C VAL A 43 4.04 6.71 -1.35
N TYR A 44 3.29 5.95 -2.15
CA TYR A 44 2.03 5.31 -1.76
C TYR A 44 2.19 3.78 -1.88
N THR A 45 2.29 3.08 -0.75
CA THR A 45 2.49 1.62 -0.70
C THR A 45 1.85 1.02 0.56
N GLY A 46 1.78 -0.31 0.63
CA GLY A 46 1.34 -1.05 1.80
C GLY A 46 0.46 -2.25 1.44
N HIS A 47 -0.47 -2.09 0.49
CA HIS A 47 -1.36 -3.18 0.06
C HIS A 47 -0.60 -4.41 -0.43
N ASN A 48 0.33 -4.21 -1.35
CA ASN A 48 1.11 -5.30 -1.94
C ASN A 48 2.16 -5.86 -0.97
N ASP A 49 2.56 -5.15 0.09
CA ASP A 49 3.45 -5.70 1.11
C ASP A 49 2.80 -6.92 1.79
N TYR A 50 1.52 -6.81 2.16
CA TYR A 50 0.76 -7.91 2.75
C TYR A 50 0.29 -8.91 1.70
N GLY A 51 -0.24 -8.41 0.57
CA GLY A 51 -0.66 -9.25 -0.55
C GLY A 51 0.47 -10.16 -1.03
N ASN A 52 1.66 -9.62 -1.28
CA ASN A 52 2.81 -10.39 -1.74
C ASN A 52 3.36 -11.33 -0.66
N THR A 53 3.34 -10.94 0.62
CA THR A 53 3.68 -11.89 1.70
C THR A 53 2.76 -13.11 1.65
N TRP A 54 1.45 -12.89 1.49
CA TRP A 54 0.46 -13.97 1.38
C TRP A 54 0.64 -14.80 0.10
N PHE A 55 0.70 -14.16 -1.08
CA PHE A 55 0.82 -14.84 -2.38
C PHE A 55 2.14 -15.58 -2.56
N GLN A 56 3.24 -15.04 -2.04
CA GLN A 56 4.58 -15.60 -2.27
C GLN A 56 5.07 -16.43 -1.08
N GLY A 57 4.32 -16.48 0.03
CA GLY A 57 4.70 -17.25 1.22
C GLY A 57 5.98 -16.70 1.85
N ARG A 58 6.22 -15.39 1.69
CA ARG A 58 7.42 -14.76 2.24
C ARG A 58 7.42 -14.97 3.76
N PHE A 59 8.61 -15.21 4.30
CA PHE A 59 8.84 -15.40 5.74
C PHE A 59 8.29 -16.71 6.33
N GLY A 60 7.82 -17.67 5.51
CA GLY A 60 7.35 -18.98 5.97
C GLY A 60 8.44 -20.01 6.33
N ASP A 61 9.61 -19.95 5.69
CA ASP A 61 10.73 -20.89 5.94
C ASP A 61 12.11 -20.24 5.71
N ILE A 62 13.14 -20.70 6.42
CA ILE A 62 14.55 -20.26 6.25
C ILE A 62 15.02 -20.46 4.79
N GLY A 63 14.52 -21.50 4.11
CA GLY A 63 14.76 -21.75 2.68
C GLY A 63 14.15 -20.69 1.75
N ALA A 64 13.03 -20.06 2.12
CA ALA A 64 12.42 -18.97 1.36
C ALA A 64 13.31 -17.70 1.38
N GLY A 65 14.01 -17.45 2.48
CA GLY A 65 14.97 -16.35 2.59
C GLY A 65 16.24 -16.56 1.74
N ILE A 66 16.72 -17.80 1.65
CA ILE A 66 17.87 -18.17 0.82
C ILE A 66 17.49 -18.10 -0.66
N THR A 67 16.35 -18.65 -1.06
CA THR A 67 15.86 -18.59 -2.44
C THR A 67 15.54 -17.16 -2.87
N ALA A 68 14.98 -16.31 -2.00
CA ALA A 68 14.78 -14.89 -2.30
C ALA A 68 16.10 -14.14 -2.50
N ARG A 69 17.16 -14.47 -1.73
CA ARG A 69 18.50 -13.90 -1.94
C ARG A 69 19.13 -14.37 -3.25
N LEU A 70 18.95 -15.64 -3.60
CA LEU A 70 19.41 -16.19 -4.87
C LEU A 70 18.67 -15.58 -6.06
N ASP A 71 17.33 -15.47 -6.01
CA ASP A 71 16.52 -14.78 -7.03
C ASP A 71 16.94 -13.31 -7.16
N ALA A 72 17.16 -12.61 -6.04
CA ALA A 72 17.62 -11.23 -6.03
C ALA A 72 19.04 -11.06 -6.60
N ALA A 73 19.92 -12.03 -6.41
CA ALA A 73 21.27 -12.03 -6.96
C ALA A 73 21.26 -12.34 -8.47
N LEU A 74 20.50 -13.36 -8.88
CA LEU A 74 20.38 -13.77 -10.28
C LEU A 74 19.64 -12.71 -11.12
N SER A 75 18.64 -12.03 -10.55
CA SER A 75 17.94 -10.90 -11.17
C SER A 75 18.82 -9.68 -11.44
N ARG A 76 20.06 -9.64 -10.94
CA ARG A 76 21.06 -8.63 -11.36
C ARG A 76 21.66 -8.92 -12.73
N THR A 77 21.41 -10.11 -13.28
CA THR A 77 21.89 -10.50 -14.60
C THR A 77 20.81 -10.25 -15.65
N GLN A 78 21.21 -9.68 -16.80
CA GLN A 78 20.30 -9.38 -17.90
C GLN A 78 19.71 -10.66 -18.52
N LEU A 79 20.49 -11.75 -18.56
CA LEU A 79 20.05 -13.05 -19.08
C LEU A 79 18.94 -13.65 -18.22
N TYR A 80 19.14 -13.72 -16.90
CA TYR A 80 18.12 -14.24 -15.99
C TYR A 80 16.86 -13.37 -16.02
N SER A 81 17.01 -12.04 -16.06
CA SER A 81 15.88 -11.12 -16.16
C SER A 81 15.09 -11.31 -17.45
N ARG A 82 15.75 -11.55 -18.58
CA ARG A 82 15.11 -11.83 -19.88
C ARG A 82 14.44 -13.20 -19.90
N LEU A 83 15.09 -14.24 -19.39
CA LEU A 83 14.51 -15.58 -19.29
C LEU A 83 13.29 -15.59 -18.36
N ARG A 84 13.39 -14.91 -17.21
CA ARG A 84 12.27 -14.74 -16.28
C ARG A 84 11.12 -13.93 -16.90
N ALA A 85 11.42 -12.93 -17.74
CA ALA A 85 10.41 -12.18 -18.47
C ALA A 85 9.72 -13.01 -19.57
N MET A 86 10.45 -13.93 -20.22
CA MET A 86 9.86 -14.89 -21.18
C MET A 86 8.96 -15.94 -20.50
N LEU A 87 9.27 -16.27 -19.24
CA LEU A 87 8.47 -17.18 -18.42
C LEU A 87 7.33 -16.46 -17.68
N ARG A 88 7.29 -15.13 -17.69
CA ARG A 88 6.17 -14.35 -17.16
C ARG A 88 5.05 -14.39 -18.20
N PRO A 89 3.84 -14.85 -17.83
CA PRO A 89 2.71 -14.84 -18.75
C PRO A 89 2.44 -13.39 -19.23
N PRO A 90 2.13 -13.18 -20.52
CA PRO A 90 2.05 -11.85 -21.16
C PRO A 90 0.90 -10.99 -20.64
N THR A 91 -0.10 -11.64 -20.06
CA THR A 91 -1.06 -11.06 -19.12
C THR A 91 -0.67 -11.57 -17.75
N GLY A 92 -0.72 -10.73 -16.71
CA GLY A 92 -0.69 -11.23 -15.35
C GLY A 92 -1.82 -12.24 -15.20
N SER A 93 -1.52 -13.52 -15.38
CA SER A 93 -2.50 -14.57 -15.22
C SER A 93 -3.08 -14.34 -13.84
N PRO A 94 -4.41 -14.14 -13.71
CA PRO A 94 -5.00 -14.11 -12.39
C PRO A 94 -4.57 -15.44 -11.79
N VAL A 95 -3.68 -15.41 -10.80
CA VAL A 95 -3.51 -16.55 -9.91
C VAL A 95 -4.94 -16.77 -9.45
N PRO A 96 -5.58 -17.90 -9.79
CA PRO A 96 -6.95 -18.09 -9.39
C PRO A 96 -6.98 -17.84 -7.89
N LEU A 97 -7.79 -16.86 -7.46
CA LEU A 97 -8.24 -16.75 -6.08
C LEU A 97 -9.17 -17.94 -5.82
N GLY A 98 -8.66 -19.14 -6.10
CA GLY A 98 -9.27 -20.39 -5.80
C GLY A 98 -9.04 -20.70 -4.33
N PRO A 99 -9.79 -21.65 -3.79
CA PRO A 99 -9.64 -22.11 -2.43
C PRO A 99 -8.36 -22.94 -2.28
N GLY A 100 -7.20 -22.33 -2.51
CA GLY A 100 -5.92 -22.90 -2.12
C GLY A 100 -5.90 -23.06 -0.60
N ASP A 101 -5.22 -24.08 -0.12
CA ASP A 101 -5.03 -24.42 1.31
C ASP A 101 -4.20 -23.37 2.10
N ARG A 102 -4.02 -22.18 1.53
CA ARG A 102 -3.22 -21.12 2.14
C ARG A 102 -4.03 -20.47 3.24
N ARG A 103 -3.55 -20.68 4.47
CA ARG A 103 -4.07 -20.06 5.68
C ARG A 103 -3.82 -18.55 5.65
N ALA A 104 -4.58 -17.82 6.46
CA ALA A 104 -4.28 -16.42 6.73
C ALA A 104 -2.83 -16.25 7.22
N LEU A 105 -2.28 -15.04 7.05
CA LEU A 105 -0.97 -14.74 7.61
C LEU A 105 -1.00 -14.98 9.12
N ASP A 106 -0.05 -15.76 9.63
CA ASP A 106 0.08 -15.90 11.07
C ASP A 106 0.60 -14.59 11.70
N PRO A 107 0.47 -14.40 13.03
CA PRO A 107 0.90 -13.17 13.68
C PRO A 107 2.39 -12.82 13.47
N ARG A 108 3.27 -13.82 13.28
CA ARG A 108 4.70 -13.57 13.04
C ARG A 108 4.93 -13.09 11.62
N GLN A 109 4.30 -13.70 10.63
CA GLN A 109 4.39 -13.26 9.22
C GLN A 109 3.83 -11.86 9.04
N ARG A 110 2.72 -11.57 9.73
CA ARG A 110 2.10 -10.25 9.77
C ARG A 110 3.05 -9.21 10.38
N GLN A 111 3.54 -9.45 11.60
CA GLN A 111 4.51 -8.54 12.24
C GLN A 111 5.77 -8.33 11.39
N ALA A 112 6.33 -9.41 10.82
CA ALA A 112 7.49 -9.31 9.95
C ALA A 112 7.21 -8.47 8.70
N THR A 113 6.01 -8.54 8.14
CA THR A 113 5.59 -7.71 7.00
C THR A 113 5.57 -6.24 7.39
N THR A 114 4.97 -5.92 8.55
CA THR A 114 4.90 -4.56 9.10
C THR A 114 6.29 -3.98 9.39
N ASP A 115 7.16 -4.78 10.01
CA ASP A 115 8.54 -4.39 10.30
C ASP A 115 9.34 -4.16 9.02
N ASN A 116 9.14 -4.99 8.00
CA ASN A 116 9.78 -4.84 6.69
C ASN A 116 9.29 -3.60 5.96
N LEU A 117 7.98 -3.36 5.92
CA LEU A 117 7.39 -2.14 5.38
C LEU A 117 8.02 -0.91 6.04
N ALA A 118 8.01 -0.85 7.37
CA ALA A 118 8.59 0.27 8.12
C ALA A 118 10.09 0.44 7.81
N ARG A 119 10.87 -0.65 7.79
CA ARG A 119 12.30 -0.61 7.46
C ARG A 119 12.55 -0.10 6.04
N ASN A 120 11.76 -0.54 5.08
CA ASN A 120 11.87 -0.14 3.68
C ASN A 120 11.48 1.33 3.48
N LEU A 121 10.42 1.81 4.13
CA LEU A 121 10.04 3.22 4.10
C LEU A 121 11.12 4.12 4.71
N ARG A 122 11.70 3.74 5.86
CA ARG A 122 12.87 4.45 6.43
C ARG A 122 14.05 4.47 5.45
N ARG A 123 14.27 3.36 4.75
CA ARG A 123 15.33 3.27 3.75
C ARG A 123 15.09 4.19 2.56
N ILE A 124 13.86 4.27 2.05
CA ILE A 124 13.47 5.17 0.96
C ILE A 124 13.67 6.63 1.40
N ALA A 125 13.16 7.01 2.57
CA ALA A 125 13.36 8.34 3.15
C ALA A 125 14.85 8.70 3.23
N TRP A 126 15.67 7.81 3.79
CA TRP A 126 17.12 8.02 3.88
C TRP A 126 17.80 8.18 2.50
N ILE A 127 17.40 7.40 1.50
CA ILE A 127 18.00 7.46 0.14
C ILE A 127 17.72 8.83 -0.49
N SER A 128 16.49 9.33 -0.34
CA SER A 128 16.03 10.59 -0.92
C SER A 128 16.59 11.80 -0.17
N GLN A 129 16.50 11.80 1.17
CA GLN A 129 17.00 12.89 2.02
C GLN A 129 18.52 13.08 1.92
N ARG A 130 19.30 12.02 1.67
CA ARG A 130 20.75 12.15 1.40
C ARG A 130 21.09 12.98 0.17
N ARG A 131 20.11 13.28 -0.68
CA ARG A 131 20.22 14.13 -1.86
C ARG A 131 19.56 15.49 -1.69
N GLY A 132 19.05 15.79 -0.49
CA GLY A 132 18.23 16.97 -0.27
C GLY A 132 16.85 16.90 -0.92
N VAL A 133 16.41 15.72 -1.35
CA VAL A 133 15.08 15.55 -1.94
C VAL A 133 14.08 15.21 -0.83
N PRO A 134 13.01 16.01 -0.65
CA PRO A 134 11.92 15.70 0.27
C PRO A 134 11.10 14.47 -0.17
N VAL A 135 10.54 13.77 0.82
CA VAL A 135 9.68 12.60 0.61
C VAL A 135 8.32 12.85 1.25
N VAL A 136 7.26 12.57 0.51
CA VAL A 136 5.89 12.47 1.00
C VAL A 136 5.53 10.99 1.12
N LEU A 137 5.19 10.54 2.32
CA LEU A 137 4.64 9.21 2.58
C LEU A 137 3.12 9.30 2.67
N VAL A 138 2.44 8.40 1.96
CA VAL A 138 0.97 8.37 1.89
C VAL A 138 0.45 7.09 2.56
N THR A 139 -0.48 7.20 3.51
CA THR A 139 -1.07 6.02 4.17
C THR A 139 -1.94 5.22 3.20
N PRO A 140 -1.89 3.87 3.20
CA PRO A 140 -2.76 3.03 2.38
C PRO A 140 -4.23 3.25 2.72
N ALA A 141 -5.07 3.50 1.72
CA ALA A 141 -6.52 3.65 1.87
C ALA A 141 -7.24 2.52 1.14
N SER A 142 -8.35 2.03 1.72
CA SER A 142 -9.12 0.92 1.16
C SER A 142 -10.62 1.07 1.40
N ASN A 143 -11.39 0.35 0.61
CA ASN A 143 -12.83 0.26 0.77
C ASN A 143 -13.17 -0.74 1.89
N LEU A 144 -13.61 -0.24 3.04
CA LEU A 144 -14.00 -1.09 4.17
C LEU A 144 -15.35 -1.79 3.98
N PHE A 145 -16.18 -1.32 3.05
CA PHE A 145 -17.51 -1.87 2.79
C PHE A 145 -17.49 -3.14 1.95
N VAL A 146 -16.35 -3.49 1.36
CA VAL A 146 -16.18 -4.75 0.62
C VAL A 146 -16.01 -5.92 1.60
N ARG A 147 -16.72 -7.01 1.35
CA ARG A 147 -16.61 -8.24 2.14
C ARG A 147 -15.15 -8.77 2.14
N PRO A 148 -14.61 -9.20 3.30
CA PRO A 148 -13.33 -9.90 3.38
C PRO A 148 -13.20 -11.09 2.42
N GLN A 149 -11.96 -11.33 1.98
CA GLN A 149 -11.61 -12.31 0.95
C GLN A 149 -11.09 -13.61 1.58
N GLY A 150 -11.21 -14.71 0.83
CA GLY A 150 -10.76 -16.03 1.29
C GLY A 150 -11.73 -16.76 2.21
N ARG A 151 -11.29 -17.95 2.66
CA ARG A 151 -12.08 -18.80 3.57
C ARG A 151 -11.89 -18.35 5.00
N ASP A 152 -12.94 -17.71 5.51
CA ASP A 152 -13.09 -17.45 6.92
C ASP A 152 -13.64 -18.71 7.61
N HIS A 153 -13.05 -19.11 8.73
CA HIS A 153 -13.40 -20.37 9.41
C HIS A 153 -14.69 -20.22 10.25
N GLY A 154 -15.34 -19.06 10.19
CA GLY A 154 -16.58 -18.75 10.91
C GLY A 154 -16.33 -18.42 12.39
N GLY A 155 -17.41 -18.12 13.11
CA GLY A 155 -17.36 -17.67 14.51
C GLY A 155 -17.66 -16.18 14.68
N ALA A 156 -17.87 -15.77 15.93
CA ALA A 156 -18.24 -14.40 16.28
C ALA A 156 -17.12 -13.39 15.96
N ASP A 157 -15.85 -13.76 16.17
CA ASP A 157 -14.67 -12.92 15.91
C ASP A 157 -14.07 -13.13 14.51
N SER A 158 -14.90 -13.56 13.55
CA SER A 158 -14.47 -13.80 12.17
C SER A 158 -14.52 -12.50 11.37
N ALA A 159 -13.63 -12.32 10.40
CA ALA A 159 -13.61 -11.12 9.55
C ALA A 159 -14.97 -10.86 8.88
N VAL A 160 -15.64 -11.94 8.44
CA VAL A 160 -16.97 -11.88 7.84
C VAL A 160 -18.05 -11.54 8.86
N ALA A 161 -17.94 -11.99 10.12
CA ALA A 161 -18.88 -11.61 11.18
C ALA A 161 -18.77 -10.12 11.50
N HIS A 162 -17.56 -9.61 11.70
CA HIS A 162 -17.30 -8.18 11.87
C HIS A 162 -17.82 -7.35 10.68
N TRP A 163 -17.57 -7.81 9.45
CA TRP A 163 -18.09 -7.11 8.27
C TRP A 163 -19.62 -7.04 8.28
N LYS A 164 -20.31 -8.16 8.58
CA LYS A 164 -21.78 -8.17 8.67
C LYS A 164 -22.29 -7.23 9.76
N ALA A 165 -21.68 -7.26 10.95
CA ALA A 165 -22.03 -6.39 12.06
C ALA A 165 -21.87 -4.91 11.66
N GLY A 166 -20.75 -4.56 11.01
CA GLY A 166 -20.49 -3.21 10.54
C GLY A 166 -21.45 -2.74 9.44
N MET A 167 -21.84 -3.63 8.52
CA MET A 167 -22.84 -3.32 7.48
C MET A 167 -24.27 -3.15 8.01
N GLN A 168 -24.57 -3.74 9.16
CA GLN A 168 -25.91 -3.70 9.81
C GLN A 168 -25.99 -2.65 10.92
N ALA A 169 -24.86 -2.13 11.38
CA ALA A 169 -24.80 -1.14 12.45
C ALA A 169 -25.51 0.16 12.03
N SER A 170 -26.39 0.65 12.91
CA SER A 170 -27.05 1.96 12.73
C SER A 170 -26.20 3.12 13.27
N ASP A 171 -25.31 2.82 14.22
CA ASP A 171 -24.36 3.79 14.79
C ASP A 171 -23.08 3.82 13.94
N PRO A 172 -22.70 4.96 13.33
CA PRO A 172 -21.48 5.08 12.53
C PRO A 172 -20.20 4.74 13.29
N ALA A 173 -20.12 4.96 14.60
CA ALA A 173 -18.95 4.59 15.39
C ALA A 173 -18.82 3.07 15.51
N VAL A 174 -19.93 2.36 15.74
CA VAL A 174 -19.97 0.89 15.77
C VAL A 174 -19.65 0.34 14.37
N ALA A 175 -20.26 0.90 13.32
CA ALA A 175 -19.95 0.52 11.94
C ALA A 175 -18.45 0.67 11.64
N THR A 176 -17.84 1.77 12.05
CA THR A 176 -16.41 2.03 11.87
C THR A 176 -15.54 0.97 12.55
N MET A 177 -15.82 0.70 13.83
CA MET A 177 -15.08 -0.28 14.61
C MET A 177 -15.13 -1.66 13.97
N GLU A 178 -16.34 -2.13 13.64
CA GLU A 178 -16.58 -3.45 13.06
C GLU A 178 -15.97 -3.58 11.65
N LEU A 179 -16.10 -2.56 10.80
CA LEU A 179 -15.53 -2.59 9.45
C LEU A 179 -14.00 -2.53 9.46
N ARG A 180 -13.39 -1.82 10.43
CA ARG A 180 -11.92 -1.85 10.63
C ARG A 180 -11.46 -3.23 11.12
N ALA A 181 -12.17 -3.83 12.08
CA ALA A 181 -11.89 -5.18 12.54
C ALA A 181 -11.99 -6.21 11.40
N ALA A 182 -13.00 -6.09 10.54
CA ALA A 182 -13.16 -6.94 9.36
C ALA A 182 -11.98 -6.86 8.38
N ARG A 183 -11.46 -5.65 8.13
CA ARG A 183 -10.23 -5.46 7.33
C ARG A 183 -9.02 -6.07 8.02
N ASP A 184 -8.87 -5.82 9.33
CA ASP A 184 -7.69 -6.26 10.06
C ASP A 184 -7.65 -7.77 10.26
N LEU A 185 -8.79 -8.46 10.18
CA LEU A 185 -8.90 -9.92 10.26
C LEU A 185 -8.97 -10.60 8.87
N ASP A 186 -8.87 -9.85 7.78
CA ASP A 186 -9.06 -10.37 6.41
C ASP A 186 -8.11 -11.56 6.13
N PRO A 187 -8.64 -12.77 5.86
CA PRO A 187 -7.82 -13.97 5.63
C PRO A 187 -6.85 -13.84 4.45
N ILE A 188 -7.23 -13.03 3.44
CA ILE A 188 -6.35 -12.66 2.33
C ILE A 188 -6.15 -11.14 2.41
N PRO A 189 -5.06 -10.66 3.04
CA PRO A 189 -4.87 -9.23 3.34
C PRO A 189 -4.41 -8.44 2.10
N LEU A 190 -5.25 -8.41 1.07
CA LEU A 190 -5.08 -7.54 -0.10
C LEU A 190 -5.30 -6.06 0.28
N ARG A 191 -6.18 -5.83 1.26
CA ARG A 191 -6.25 -4.56 2.00
C ARG A 191 -5.19 -4.58 3.08
N ALA A 192 -4.35 -3.55 3.11
CA ALA A 192 -3.37 -3.42 4.18
C ALA A 192 -4.12 -3.22 5.51
N PRO A 193 -3.79 -3.96 6.58
CA PRO A 193 -4.37 -3.73 7.90
C PRO A 193 -3.96 -2.38 8.47
N GLY A 194 -4.64 -1.93 9.53
CA GLY A 194 -4.44 -0.62 10.14
C GLY A 194 -3.01 -0.38 10.63
N GLU A 195 -2.30 -1.43 11.04
CA GLU A 195 -0.88 -1.34 11.44
C GLU A 195 0.04 -0.91 10.28
N ALA A 196 -0.35 -1.14 9.02
CA ALA A 196 0.40 -0.64 7.87
C ALA A 196 0.34 0.89 7.77
N ALA A 197 -0.85 1.46 7.95
CA ALA A 197 -1.03 2.90 7.99
C ALA A 197 -0.33 3.52 9.21
N GLU A 198 -0.37 2.86 10.38
CA GLU A 198 0.38 3.30 11.55
C GLU A 198 1.90 3.22 11.33
N ALA A 199 2.40 2.19 10.65
CA ALA A 199 3.81 2.11 10.27
C ALA A 199 4.23 3.29 9.37
N VAL A 200 3.40 3.66 8.39
CA VAL A 200 3.65 4.84 7.54
C VAL A 200 3.70 6.13 8.37
N ARG A 201 2.72 6.34 9.26
CA ARG A 201 2.68 7.52 10.16
C ARG A 201 3.90 7.58 11.08
N SER A 202 4.28 6.45 11.69
CA SER A 202 5.43 6.38 12.58
C SER A 202 6.72 6.71 11.84
N VAL A 203 6.92 6.12 10.66
CA VAL A 203 8.10 6.41 9.85
C VAL A 203 8.16 7.87 9.44
N ALA A 204 7.04 8.48 9.03
CA ALA A 204 7.01 9.90 8.70
C ALA A 204 7.47 10.79 9.88
N ARG A 205 6.94 10.54 11.09
CA ARG A 205 7.39 11.24 12.32
C ARG A 205 8.86 11.00 12.63
N GLU A 206 9.34 9.77 12.50
CA GLU A 206 10.71 9.38 12.85
C GLU A 206 11.76 9.96 11.89
N THR A 207 11.45 10.03 10.60
CA THR A 207 12.40 10.48 9.57
C THR A 207 12.25 11.95 9.21
N GLY A 208 11.18 12.61 9.64
CA GLY A 208 10.81 13.94 9.18
C GLY A 208 10.30 13.97 7.74
N ALA A 209 9.92 12.82 7.17
CA ALA A 209 9.22 12.80 5.89
C ALA A 209 7.82 13.43 6.04
N LEU A 210 7.36 14.11 5.00
CA LEU A 210 6.01 14.67 4.94
C LEU A 210 4.98 13.54 4.94
N LEU A 211 3.85 13.73 5.60
CA LEU A 211 2.79 12.73 5.70
C LEU A 211 1.52 13.24 5.01
N VAL A 212 0.96 12.42 4.13
CA VAL A 212 -0.41 12.57 3.65
C VAL A 212 -1.22 11.38 4.13
N ASP A 213 -2.05 11.61 5.14
CA ASP A 213 -2.82 10.55 5.79
C ASP A 213 -4.16 10.31 5.08
N ALA A 214 -4.11 9.66 3.91
CA ALA A 214 -5.27 9.35 3.09
C ALA A 214 -6.30 8.45 3.79
N GLU A 215 -5.87 7.52 4.65
CA GLU A 215 -6.78 6.68 5.44
C GLU A 215 -7.74 7.54 6.30
N ARG A 216 -7.28 8.69 6.82
CA ARG A 216 -8.08 9.57 7.69
C ARG A 216 -8.75 10.72 6.94
N HIS A 217 -8.12 11.27 5.90
CA HIS A 217 -8.54 12.55 5.30
C HIS A 217 -9.19 12.45 3.92
N LEU A 218 -9.25 11.26 3.31
CA LEU A 218 -10.13 11.08 2.15
C LEU A 218 -11.60 11.31 2.54
N PRO A 219 -12.46 11.77 1.60
CA PRO A 219 -13.88 11.97 1.85
C PRO A 219 -14.51 10.75 2.54
N ARG A 220 -15.29 10.99 3.60
CA ARG A 220 -15.82 9.93 4.48
C ARG A 220 -17.18 9.45 4.01
N ASP A 221 -17.47 8.17 4.24
CA ASP A 221 -18.82 7.64 4.08
C ASP A 221 -19.69 8.09 5.27
N PRO A 222 -20.94 8.54 5.09
CA PRO A 222 -21.81 8.88 6.22
C PRO A 222 -22.15 7.69 7.12
N ARG A 223 -22.03 6.45 6.62
CA ARG A 223 -22.35 5.23 7.38
C ARG A 223 -21.25 4.82 8.35
N ALA A 224 -20.01 5.26 8.12
CA ALA A 224 -18.86 4.93 8.97
C ALA A 224 -17.75 5.97 8.75
N ASP A 225 -16.99 6.29 9.80
CA ASP A 225 -15.74 7.03 9.71
C ASP A 225 -14.65 6.19 8.99
N ALA A 226 -14.80 6.10 7.67
CA ALA A 226 -13.97 5.40 6.70
C ALA A 226 -14.04 6.11 5.34
N PRO A 227 -13.03 5.95 4.47
CA PRO A 227 -13.09 6.49 3.10
C PRO A 227 -14.36 6.02 2.37
N ALA A 228 -15.03 6.93 1.67
CA ALA A 228 -16.28 6.65 0.99
C ALA A 228 -16.14 5.51 -0.04
N ALA A 229 -17.12 4.61 -0.07
CA ALA A 229 -17.07 3.44 -0.94
C ALA A 229 -16.96 3.81 -2.43
N THR A 230 -17.53 4.95 -2.84
CA THR A 230 -17.51 5.47 -4.22
C THR A 230 -16.12 5.86 -4.71
N LEU A 231 -15.19 6.10 -3.79
CA LEU A 231 -13.80 6.39 -4.12
C LEU A 231 -13.07 5.18 -4.70
N PHE A 232 -13.65 3.98 -4.66
CA PHE A 232 -12.99 2.75 -5.08
C PHE A 232 -13.82 1.98 -6.11
N VAL A 233 -13.15 1.33 -7.07
CA VAL A 233 -13.78 0.36 -7.99
C VAL A 233 -13.87 -1.04 -7.38
N ASP A 234 -12.96 -1.35 -6.45
CA ASP A 234 -12.93 -2.59 -5.69
C ASP A 234 -12.46 -2.36 -4.24
N LEU A 235 -11.80 -3.34 -3.63
CA LEU A 235 -11.29 -3.22 -2.26
C LEU A 235 -10.18 -2.17 -2.07
N VAL A 236 -9.39 -1.83 -3.10
CA VAL A 236 -8.20 -0.95 -2.97
C VAL A 236 -7.95 -0.02 -4.15
N HIS A 237 -8.42 -0.34 -5.35
CA HIS A 237 -8.19 0.48 -6.52
C HIS A 237 -9.17 1.67 -6.54
N PHE A 238 -8.63 2.87 -6.72
CA PHE A 238 -9.44 4.08 -6.78
C PHE A 238 -10.30 4.13 -8.05
N SER A 239 -11.49 4.70 -7.92
CA SER A 239 -12.31 5.17 -9.03
C SER A 239 -11.76 6.50 -9.59
N ALA A 240 -12.41 7.04 -10.63
CA ALA A 240 -12.10 8.40 -11.09
C ALA A 240 -12.26 9.43 -9.96
N GLU A 241 -13.37 9.36 -9.22
CA GLU A 241 -13.63 10.19 -8.03
C GLU A 241 -12.54 10.02 -6.96
N GLY A 242 -12.13 8.78 -6.69
CA GLY A 242 -11.04 8.49 -5.75
C GLY A 242 -9.70 9.07 -6.19
N HIS A 243 -9.39 9.01 -7.49
CA HIS A 243 -8.20 9.62 -8.04
C HIS A 243 -8.20 11.15 -7.94
N GLU A 244 -9.34 11.80 -8.10
CA GLU A 244 -9.49 13.23 -7.87
C GLU A 244 -9.36 13.60 -6.38
N ALA A 245 -10.00 12.83 -5.50
CA ALA A 245 -9.93 13.06 -4.05
C ALA A 245 -8.49 12.94 -3.53
N MET A 246 -7.76 11.92 -3.99
CA MET A 246 -6.34 11.76 -3.65
C MET A 246 -5.47 12.89 -4.23
N ALA A 247 -5.77 13.37 -5.44
CA ALA A 247 -5.04 14.51 -6.02
C ALA A 247 -5.26 15.78 -5.18
N ARG A 248 -6.51 16.10 -4.81
CA ARG A 248 -6.86 17.23 -3.93
C ARG A 248 -6.19 17.14 -2.56
N LEU A 249 -6.00 15.92 -2.04
CA LEU A 249 -5.31 15.71 -0.77
C LEU A 249 -3.79 15.89 -0.87
N LEU A 250 -3.18 15.46 -1.97
CA LEU A 250 -1.74 15.58 -2.21
C LEU A 250 -1.32 17.00 -2.61
N GLU A 251 -2.15 17.69 -3.38
CA GLU A 251 -1.80 18.94 -4.05
C GLU A 251 -1.23 20.01 -3.09
N PRO A 252 -1.87 20.36 -1.95
CA PRO A 252 -1.32 21.40 -1.08
C PRO A 252 0.09 21.07 -0.56
N VAL A 253 0.34 19.80 -0.21
CA VAL A 253 1.63 19.33 0.28
C VAL A 253 2.68 19.37 -0.82
N VAL A 254 2.33 18.91 -2.02
CA VAL A 254 3.23 18.92 -3.18
C VAL A 254 3.61 20.35 -3.55
N VAL A 255 2.63 21.25 -3.67
CA VAL A 255 2.82 22.66 -4.03
C VAL A 255 3.72 23.38 -3.03
N ALA A 256 3.39 23.26 -1.75
CA ALA A 256 4.15 23.88 -0.68
C ALA A 256 5.63 23.44 -0.73
N THR A 257 5.84 22.13 -0.92
CA THR A 257 7.18 21.54 -0.99
C THR A 257 7.97 22.05 -2.19
N LEU A 258 7.37 22.11 -3.38
CA LEU A 258 8.05 22.53 -4.61
C LEU A 258 8.32 24.04 -4.67
N THR A 259 7.45 24.85 -4.07
CA THR A 259 7.58 26.32 -4.08
C THR A 259 8.31 26.89 -2.86
N GLY A 260 8.60 26.05 -1.85
CA GLY A 260 9.20 26.47 -0.59
C GLY A 260 8.27 27.30 0.30
N THR A 261 6.95 27.23 0.08
CA THR A 261 5.96 27.82 0.99
C THR A 261 5.63 26.82 2.11
N GLU A 262 5.30 27.31 3.31
CA GLU A 262 4.83 26.41 4.38
C GLU A 262 3.53 25.72 3.93
N ALA A 263 3.47 24.39 4.10
CA ALA A 263 2.25 23.64 3.83
C ALA A 263 1.16 24.04 4.84
N PRO A 264 -0.09 24.28 4.41
CA PRO A 264 -1.20 24.61 5.30
C PRO A 264 -1.57 23.48 6.25
#